data_AF-A0A517U1F3-F1
#
_entry.id   AF-A0A517U1F3-F1
#
_cell.length_a   1.000
_cell.length_b   1.000
_cell.length_c   1.000
_cell.angle_alpha   90.00
_cell.angle_beta   90.00
_cell.angle_gamma   90.00
#
_symmetry.space_group_name_H-M   'P 1'
#
loop_
_entity.id
_entity.type
_entity.pdbx_description
1 polymer ?
#
loop_
_entity_poly.entity_id
_entity_poly.type
_entity_poly.pdbx_seq_one_letter_code
_entity_poly.pdbx_strand_id
1 'polypeptide(L)'
;MKSEEQQILLRCRELTSLLEASEPPAWQAWDHRDWEVEYEHGPRYLAGKWFGPQDERMRMRYRRAVDSLERAGLVTTHREWGGKLTHLALTAAGVDAAELLAAEGVTDG
;
A
#
# COMPACT_ATOMS: atom_id res chain seq x y z
N MET A 1 10.67 -6.31 -12.54
CA MET A 1 9.47 -6.02 -11.72
C MET A 1 8.26 -6.08 -12.63
N LYS A 2 7.16 -6.70 -12.21
CA LYS A 2 5.91 -6.79 -13.00
C LYS A 2 5.08 -5.51 -12.86
N SER A 3 4.20 -5.23 -13.81
CA SER A 3 3.34 -4.04 -13.79
C SER A 3 2.50 -3.94 -12.51
N GLU A 4 1.93 -5.04 -12.00
CA GLU A 4 1.14 -5.01 -10.76
C GLU A 4 2.00 -4.71 -9.52
N GLU A 5 3.25 -5.17 -9.49
CA GLU A 5 4.19 -4.88 -8.40
C GLU A 5 4.51 -3.38 -8.37
N GLN A 6 4.78 -2.79 -9.53
CA GLN A 6 5.02 -1.34 -9.67
C GLN A 6 3.80 -0.53 -9.23
N GLN A 7 2.60 -0.91 -9.68
CA GLN A 7 1.35 -0.25 -9.30
C GLN A 7 1.11 -0.29 -7.79
N ILE A 8 1.40 -1.43 -7.13
CA ILE A 8 1.29 -1.54 -5.67
C ILE A 8 2.28 -0.61 -4.96
N LEU A 9 3.55 -0.58 -5.38
CA LEU A 9 4.56 0.26 -4.75
C LEU A 9 4.19 1.75 -4.85
N LEU A 10 3.86 2.21 -6.06
CA LEU A 10 3.48 3.59 -6.31
C LEU A 10 2.21 3.99 -5.54
N ARG A 11 1.17 3.14 -5.56
CA ARG A 11 -0.09 3.43 -4.87
C ARG A 11 0.06 3.38 -3.35
N CYS A 12 0.84 2.44 -2.82
CA CYS A 12 1.13 2.36 -1.39
C CYS A 12 1.87 3.60 -0.90
N ARG A 13 2.88 4.07 -1.66
CA ARG A 13 3.58 5.32 -1.39
C ARG A 13 2.62 6.51 -1.34
N GLU A 14 1.81 6.69 -2.38
CA GLU A 14 0.84 7.79 -2.46
C GLU A 14 -0.12 7.79 -1.27
N LEU A 15 -0.71 6.64 -0.95
CA LEU A 15 -1.64 6.50 0.17
C LEU A 15 -0.97 6.73 1.53
N THR A 16 0.30 6.34 1.68
CA THR A 16 1.08 6.60 2.90
C THR A 16 1.29 8.11 3.08
N SER A 17 1.70 8.82 2.04
CA SER A 17 1.86 10.29 2.10
C SER A 17 0.53 11.00 2.39
N LEU A 18 -0.58 10.52 1.83
CA LEU A 18 -1.90 11.08 2.12
C LEU A 18 -2.32 10.85 3.58
N LEU A 19 -2.04 9.65 4.11
CA LEU A 19 -2.33 9.30 5.50
C LEU A 19 -1.54 10.19 6.48
N GLU A 20 -0.25 10.39 6.23
CA GLU A 20 0.62 11.25 7.03
C GLU A 20 0.16 12.72 7.00
N ALA A 21 -0.31 13.20 5.86
CA ALA A 21 -0.81 14.57 5.71
C ALA A 21 -2.21 14.80 6.30
N SER A 22 -2.94 13.74 6.65
CA SER A 22 -4.36 13.79 7.00
C SER A 22 -4.63 13.33 8.44
N GLU A 23 -3.73 13.62 9.39
CA GLU A 23 -3.94 13.30 10.80
C GLU A 23 -5.26 13.92 11.32
N PRO A 24 -6.22 13.10 11.81
CA PRO A 24 -7.45 13.59 12.39
C PRO A 24 -7.20 14.28 13.73
N PRO A 25 -7.92 15.37 14.05
CA PRO A 25 -7.84 15.99 15.38
C PRO A 25 -8.15 14.99 16.50
N ALA A 26 -7.38 15.02 17.59
CA ALA A 26 -7.51 14.06 18.71
C ALA A 26 -8.90 14.00 19.38
N TRP A 27 -9.75 15.02 19.21
CA TRP A 27 -11.13 14.99 19.72
C TRP A 27 -12.06 14.07 18.90
N GLN A 28 -11.68 13.71 17.67
CA GLN A 28 -12.35 12.70 16.85
C GLN A 28 -11.83 11.31 17.21
N ALA A 29 -12.07 10.85 18.44
CA ALA A 29 -11.41 9.68 19.01
C ALA A 29 -11.51 8.40 18.14
N TRP A 30 -12.62 8.20 17.41
CA TRP A 30 -12.79 7.07 16.51
C TRP A 30 -11.93 7.18 15.26
N ASP A 31 -11.99 8.33 14.59
CA ASP A 31 -11.21 8.59 13.39
C ASP A 31 -9.70 8.62 13.70
N HIS A 32 -9.32 9.18 14.85
CA HIS A 32 -7.94 9.19 15.32
C HIS A 32 -7.43 7.76 15.60
N ARG A 33 -8.24 6.91 16.22
CA ARG A 33 -7.88 5.50 16.46
C ARG A 33 -7.71 4.71 15.16
N ASP A 34 -8.61 4.90 14.19
CA ASP A 34 -8.48 4.25 12.88
C ASP A 34 -7.23 4.75 12.15
N TRP A 35 -6.94 6.05 12.24
CA TRP A 35 -5.72 6.65 11.71
C TRP A 35 -4.45 6.08 12.38
N GLU A 36 -4.43 5.95 13.71
CA GLU A 36 -3.28 5.37 14.44
C GLU A 36 -2.97 3.95 13.94
N VAL A 37 -4.00 3.13 13.72
CA VAL A 37 -3.84 1.75 13.20
C VAL A 37 -3.26 1.77 11.78
N GLU A 38 -3.77 2.63 10.90
CA GLU A 38 -3.22 2.76 9.54
C GLU A 38 -1.81 3.37 9.58
N TYR A 39 -1.50 4.26 10.52
CA TYR A 39 -0.17 4.85 10.67
C TYR A 39 0.85 3.81 11.14
N GLU A 40 0.46 2.93 12.07
CA GLU A 40 1.32 1.86 12.58
C GLU A 40 1.55 0.74 11.54
N HIS A 41 0.52 0.37 10.79
CA HIS A 41 0.56 -0.82 9.92
C HIS A 41 0.61 -0.53 8.42
N GLY A 42 0.56 0.75 8.05
CA GLY A 42 0.40 1.22 6.69
C GLY A 42 -1.07 1.33 6.26
N PRO A 43 -1.33 1.94 5.09
CA PRO A 43 -2.67 2.13 4.58
C PRO A 43 -3.41 0.81 4.41
N ARG A 44 -4.73 0.84 4.67
CA ARG A 44 -5.57 -0.35 4.53
C ARG A 44 -5.58 -0.85 3.09
N TYR A 45 -5.16 -2.10 2.90
CA TYR A 45 -5.07 -2.73 1.59
C TYR A 45 -6.41 -3.34 1.17
N LEU A 46 -7.02 -2.70 0.16
CA LEU A 46 -8.19 -3.21 -0.53
C LEU A 46 -8.01 -2.94 -2.02
N ALA A 47 -7.71 -3.98 -2.82
CA ALA A 47 -7.46 -3.84 -4.26
C ALA A 47 -8.57 -3.03 -4.97
N GLY A 48 -9.83 -3.24 -4.58
CA GLY A 48 -10.98 -2.49 -5.11
C GLY A 48 -10.97 -0.99 -4.78
N LYS A 49 -10.44 -0.60 -3.61
CA LYS A 49 -10.28 0.81 -3.24
C LYS A 49 -9.02 1.43 -3.86
N TRP A 50 -7.94 0.65 -3.99
CA TRP A 50 -6.66 1.13 -4.48
C TRP A 50 -6.66 1.33 -6.00
N PHE A 51 -7.26 0.39 -6.73
CA PHE A 51 -7.16 0.30 -8.19
C PHE A 51 -8.54 0.30 -8.88
N GLY A 52 -9.61 0.63 -8.16
CA GLY A 52 -10.99 0.57 -8.66
C GLY A 52 -11.55 -0.85 -8.80
N PRO A 53 -12.73 -1.04 -9.38
CA PRO A 53 -13.35 -2.35 -9.57
C PRO A 53 -12.46 -3.29 -10.41
N GLN A 54 -12.20 -4.49 -9.89
CA GLN A 54 -11.35 -5.49 -10.53
C GLN A 54 -12.05 -6.84 -10.61
N ASP A 55 -11.90 -7.52 -11.75
CA ASP A 55 -12.34 -8.91 -11.88
C ASP A 55 -11.52 -9.84 -10.96
N GLU A 56 -11.97 -11.09 -10.80
CA GLU A 56 -11.29 -12.05 -9.92
C GLU A 56 -9.86 -12.35 -10.39
N ARG A 57 -9.64 -12.38 -11.72
CA ARG A 57 -8.33 -12.66 -12.29
C ARG A 57 -7.32 -11.58 -11.90
N MET A 58 -7.70 -10.32 -12.00
CA MET A 58 -6.85 -9.20 -11.65
C MET A 58 -6.64 -9.10 -10.14
N ARG A 59 -7.68 -9.36 -9.33
CA ARG A 59 -7.55 -9.45 -7.86
C ARG A 59 -6.51 -10.50 -7.45
N MET A 60 -6.51 -11.67 -8.11
CA MET A 60 -5.48 -12.70 -7.88
C MET A 60 -4.07 -12.24 -8.32
N ARG A 61 -3.95 -11.47 -9.40
CA ARG A 61 -2.64 -10.93 -9.84
C ARG A 61 -2.08 -9.96 -8.81
N TYR A 62 -2.88 -9.02 -8.30
CA TYR A 62 -2.45 -8.11 -7.25
C TYR A 62 -2.07 -8.87 -5.97
N ARG A 63 -2.84 -9.87 -5.57
CA ARG A 63 -2.48 -10.70 -4.40
C ARG A 63 -1.11 -11.37 -4.57
N ARG A 64 -0.86 -11.98 -5.73
CA ARG A 64 0.45 -12.59 -6.03
C ARG A 64 1.58 -11.56 -6.09
N ALA A 65 1.28 -10.34 -6.56
CA ALA A 65 2.25 -9.25 -6.57
C ALA A 65 2.58 -8.78 -5.15
N VAL A 66 1.61 -8.66 -4.24
CA VAL A 66 1.87 -8.40 -2.81
C VAL A 66 2.75 -9.51 -2.22
N ASP A 67 2.42 -10.78 -2.42
CA ASP A 67 3.23 -11.90 -1.91
C ASP A 67 4.67 -11.88 -2.48
N SER A 68 4.82 -11.46 -3.74
CA SER A 68 6.12 -11.30 -4.41
C SER A 68 6.96 -10.18 -3.78
N LEU A 69 6.35 -9.01 -3.57
CA LEU A 69 6.97 -7.84 -2.94
C LEU A 69 7.35 -8.11 -1.48
N GLU A 70 6.49 -8.81 -0.73
CA GLU A 70 6.76 -9.18 0.66
C GLU A 70 7.97 -10.12 0.75
N ARG A 71 8.04 -11.14 -0.12
CA ARG A 71 9.21 -12.04 -0.20
C ARG A 71 10.48 -11.32 -0.64
N ALA A 72 10.35 -10.27 -1.44
CA ALA A 72 11.47 -9.42 -1.84
C ALA A 72 11.88 -8.42 -0.75
N GLY A 73 11.15 -8.33 0.37
CA GLY A 73 11.45 -7.39 1.45
C GLY A 73 11.12 -5.93 1.13
N LEU A 74 10.29 -5.68 0.11
CA LEU A 74 9.91 -4.31 -0.32
C LEU A 74 8.66 -3.80 0.41
N VAL A 75 7.85 -4.71 0.94
CA VAL A 75 6.66 -4.37 1.72
C VAL A 75 6.57 -5.24 2.96
N THR A 76 5.98 -4.70 4.02
CA THR A 76 5.51 -5.46 5.18
C THR A 76 4.00 -5.55 5.12
N THR A 77 3.46 -6.73 5.46
CA THR A 77 2.02 -6.94 5.51
C THR A 77 1.55 -7.08 6.95
N HIS A 78 0.44 -6.44 7.27
CA HIS A 78 -0.31 -6.74 8.48
C HIS A 78 -1.48 -7.65 8.13
N ARG A 79 -1.65 -8.73 8.91
CA ARG A 79 -2.71 -9.72 8.74
C ARG A 79 -3.49 -9.86 10.04
N GLU A 80 -4.81 -9.79 9.94
CA GLU A 80 -5.71 -10.05 11.07
C GLU A 80 -5.87 -11.55 11.34
N TRP A 81 -6.55 -11.87 12.43
CA TRP A 81 -6.89 -13.24 12.83
C TRP A 81 -7.56 -14.00 11.66
N GLY A 82 -7.05 -15.19 11.36
CA GLY A 82 -7.42 -15.94 10.14
C GLY A 82 -6.53 -15.68 8.91
N GLY A 83 -5.44 -14.90 9.05
CA GLY A 83 -4.41 -14.73 8.02
C GLY A 83 -4.81 -13.81 6.86
N LYS A 84 -5.88 -13.03 7.03
CA LYS A 84 -6.37 -12.10 6.02
C LYS A 84 -5.50 -10.85 6.00
N LEU A 85 -4.92 -10.54 4.83
CA LEU A 85 -4.21 -9.28 4.58
C LEU A 85 -5.15 -8.08 4.79
N THR A 86 -4.75 -7.14 5.63
CA THR A 86 -5.53 -5.93 5.93
C THR A 86 -4.78 -4.64 5.69
N HIS A 87 -3.48 -4.58 5.96
CA HIS A 87 -2.67 -3.38 5.71
C HIS A 87 -1.36 -3.75 5.01
N LEU A 88 -0.81 -2.77 4.30
CA LEU A 88 0.41 -2.88 3.54
C LEU A 88 1.23 -1.62 3.76
N ALA A 89 2.46 -1.78 4.22
CA ALA A 89 3.43 -0.68 4.37
C ALA A 89 4.66 -0.94 3.51
N LEU A 90 5.28 0.13 3.02
CA LEU A 90 6.58 0.04 2.36
C LEU A 90 7.68 -0.14 3.41
N THR A 91 8.66 -0.98 3.10
CA THR A 91 9.95 -0.94 3.82
C THR A 91 10.80 0.22 3.29
N ALA A 92 11.93 0.52 3.93
CA ALA A 92 12.89 1.49 3.39
C ALA A 92 13.29 1.17 1.93
N ALA A 93 13.58 -0.11 1.65
CA ALA A 93 13.88 -0.57 0.28
C ALA A 93 12.68 -0.44 -0.67
N GLY A 94 11.46 -0.62 -0.17
CA GLY A 94 10.23 -0.38 -0.92
C GLY A 94 10.01 1.08 -1.28
N VAL A 95 10.31 2.00 -0.34
CA VAL A 95 10.27 3.44 -0.58
C VAL A 95 11.27 3.81 -1.67
N ASP A 96 12.52 3.38 -1.56
CA ASP A 96 13.55 3.66 -2.57
C ASP A 96 13.13 3.13 -3.96
N ALA A 97 12.58 1.91 -4.00
CA ALA A 97 12.08 1.33 -5.26
C ALA A 97 10.90 2.12 -5.83
N ALA A 98 9.98 2.59 -4.99
CA ALA A 98 8.85 3.40 -5.43
C ALA A 98 9.28 4.79 -5.95
N GLU A 99 10.28 5.41 -5.30
CA GLU A 99 10.86 6.69 -5.75
C GLU A 99 11.54 6.56 -7.11
N LEU A 100 12.33 5.49 -7.31
CA LEU A 100 12.96 5.21 -8.60
C LEU A 100 11.90 5.04 -9.71
N LEU A 101 10.84 4.27 -9.46
CA LEU A 101 9.74 4.10 -10.42
C LEU A 101 9.01 5.42 -10.73
N ALA A 102 8.81 6.26 -9.72
CA ALA A 102 8.18 7.56 -9.90
C ALA A 102 9.05 8.49 -10.75
N ALA A 103 10.37 8.48 -10.53
CA ALA A 103 11.31 9.27 -11.33
C ALA A 103 11.36 8.80 -12.79
N GLU A 104 11.34 7.49 -13.05
CA GLU A 104 11.34 6.92 -14.41
C GLU A 104 10.07 7.29 -15.21
N GLY A 105 8.91 7.34 -14.54
CA GLY A 105 7.63 7.71 -15.16
C GLY A 105 7.46 9.20 -15.50
N VAL A 106 8.29 10.09 -14.93
CA VAL A 106 8.26 11.54 -15.19
C VAL A 106 9.03 11.92 -16.46
N THR A 107 9.88 11.02 -16.98
CA THR A 107 10.74 11.28 -18.14
C THR A 107 10.08 11.16 -19.53
N ASP A 108 8.81 10.73 -19.61
CA ASP A 108 8.05 10.59 -20.86
C ASP A 108 7.01 11.73 -21.08
N GLY A 109 7.27 12.92 -20.51
CA GLY A 109 6.42 14.12 -20.64
C GLY A 109 6.97 15.19 -21.57
#